data_AF-A0A7Y4VJX0-F1
#
_entry.id   AF-A0A7Y4VJX0-F1
#
_cell.length_a   1.000
_cell.length_b   1.000
_cell.length_c   1.000
_cell.angle_alpha   90.00
_cell.angle_beta   90.00
_cell.angle_gamma   90.00
#
_symmetry.space_group_name_H-M   'P 1'
#
loop_
_entity.id
_entity.type
_entity.pdbx_description
1 polymer ?
#
loop_
_entity_poly.entity_id
_entity_poly.type
_entity_poly.pdbx_seq_one_letter_code
_entity_poly.pdbx_strand_id
1 'polypeptide(L)'
;MKTYKSIGALLIVGAIGVFIPYTILTITFEYPDVLRKDAGQVLTQFHDGGSSLIFTWWAFAILGLPLLIAYIQLGKLWKNIAFMSWATTLGIISGIAQIIGLLRWVFVVPVLAHAFVSGDEATRKATIVAFQVVHQLGGVLLGEHIGQLFTIAWTVLVSMALLRLNLLPKWISYFGIGASVIYLFAQAELFATVIPAFPVWDLAGFIGSTLWLVWLIVVGVGFLKLKPTPAN
;
A
#
# COMPACT_ATOMS: atom_id res chain seq x y z
N MET A 1 12.80 -25.67 4.49
CA MET A 1 11.93 -25.87 3.31
C MET A 1 10.54 -25.26 3.47
N LYS A 2 9.78 -25.55 4.55
CA LYS A 2 8.42 -25.00 4.74
C LYS A 2 8.37 -23.47 4.81
N THR A 3 9.35 -22.83 5.48
CA THR A 3 9.40 -21.38 5.66
C THR A 3 9.60 -20.61 4.34
N TYR A 4 10.57 -20.99 3.50
CA TYR A 4 10.77 -20.32 2.20
C TYR A 4 9.52 -20.44 1.30
N LYS A 5 8.92 -21.63 1.24
CA LYS A 5 7.68 -21.83 0.46
C LYS A 5 6.52 -21.01 1.01
N SER A 6 6.38 -20.92 2.33
CA SER A 6 5.35 -20.09 2.98
C SER A 6 5.55 -18.60 2.67
N ILE A 7 6.76 -18.08 2.83
CA ILE A 7 7.07 -16.68 2.48
C ILE A 7 6.75 -16.42 1.00
N GLY A 8 7.21 -17.30 0.11
CA GLY A 8 6.97 -17.15 -1.31
C GLY A 8 5.49 -17.09 -1.67
N ALA A 9 4.69 -18.01 -1.12
CA ALA A 9 3.24 -18.03 -1.33
C ALA A 9 2.56 -16.78 -0.74
N LEU A 10 2.93 -16.35 0.47
CA LEU A 10 2.35 -15.18 1.11
C LEU A 10 2.64 -13.88 0.35
N LEU A 11 3.86 -13.71 -0.19
CA LEU A 11 4.20 -12.54 -1.02
C LEU A 11 3.38 -12.51 -2.31
N ILE A 12 3.22 -13.65 -2.98
CA ILE A 12 2.42 -13.75 -4.22
C ILE A 12 0.94 -13.49 -3.94
N VAL A 13 0.37 -14.19 -2.95
CA VAL A 13 -1.05 -14.06 -2.60
C VAL A 13 -1.35 -12.65 -2.13
N GLY A 14 -0.48 -12.05 -1.31
CA GLY A 14 -0.65 -10.67 -0.86
C GLY A 14 -0.56 -9.65 -2.00
N ALA A 15 0.42 -9.80 -2.91
CA ALA A 15 0.56 -8.90 -4.05
C ALA A 15 -0.64 -8.98 -5.00
N ILE A 16 -1.08 -10.19 -5.35
CA ILE A 16 -2.28 -10.40 -6.18
C ILE A 16 -3.53 -9.90 -5.45
N GLY A 17 -3.64 -10.19 -4.16
CA GLY A 17 -4.77 -9.80 -3.31
C GLY A 17 -4.93 -8.29 -3.19
N VAL A 18 -3.83 -7.53 -3.23
CA VAL A 18 -3.84 -6.06 -3.28
C VAL A 18 -4.13 -5.56 -4.70
N PHE A 19 -3.53 -6.18 -5.72
CA PHE A 19 -3.63 -5.74 -7.11
C PHE A 19 -5.07 -5.83 -7.67
N ILE A 20 -5.81 -6.89 -7.34
CA ILE A 20 -7.18 -7.11 -7.81
C ILE A 20 -8.13 -5.97 -7.40
N PRO A 21 -8.34 -5.68 -6.09
CA PRO A 21 -9.23 -4.61 -5.68
C PRO A 21 -8.73 -3.23 -6.09
N TYR A 22 -7.40 -3.00 -6.14
CA TYR A 22 -6.84 -1.79 -6.71
C TYR A 22 -7.31 -1.57 -8.16
N THR A 23 -7.23 -2.62 -8.99
CA THR A 23 -7.68 -2.58 -10.40
C THR A 23 -9.18 -2.34 -10.50
N ILE A 24 -9.98 -3.01 -9.67
CA ILE A 24 -11.43 -2.80 -9.64
C ILE A 24 -11.74 -1.33 -9.30
N LEU A 25 -11.12 -0.78 -8.26
CA LEU A 25 -11.32 0.63 -7.86
C LEU A 25 -10.86 1.61 -8.92
N THR A 26 -9.80 1.29 -9.67
CA THR A 26 -9.35 2.11 -10.81
C THR A 26 -10.45 2.21 -11.86
N ILE A 27 -11.13 1.10 -12.16
CA ILE A 27 -12.15 1.02 -13.20
C ILE A 27 -13.49 1.58 -12.73
N THR A 28 -13.90 1.31 -11.49
CA THR A 28 -15.26 1.61 -11.00
C THR A 28 -15.36 2.91 -10.21
N PHE A 29 -14.26 3.39 -9.66
CA PHE A 29 -14.21 4.55 -8.76
C PHE A 29 -13.10 5.54 -9.12
N GLU A 30 -12.44 5.37 -10.27
CA GLU A 30 -11.36 6.25 -10.75
C GLU A 30 -10.21 6.41 -9.73
N TYR A 31 -9.92 5.38 -8.95
CA TYR A 31 -8.80 5.39 -8.00
C TYR A 31 -7.45 5.26 -8.73
N PRO A 32 -6.40 6.02 -8.37
CA PRO A 32 -6.30 6.98 -7.27
C PRO A 32 -6.71 8.42 -7.61
N ASP A 33 -7.04 8.74 -8.86
CA ASP A 33 -7.34 10.12 -9.30
C ASP A 33 -8.51 10.76 -8.53
N VAL A 34 -9.51 9.95 -8.14
CA VAL A 34 -10.64 10.36 -7.29
C VAL A 34 -10.19 10.99 -5.97
N LEU A 35 -9.01 10.65 -5.44
CA LEU A 35 -8.49 11.21 -4.19
C LEU A 35 -8.15 12.70 -4.30
N ARG A 36 -8.05 13.24 -5.52
CA ARG A 36 -7.69 14.64 -5.77
C ARG A 36 -8.85 15.48 -6.31
N LYS A 37 -10.04 14.89 -6.43
CA LYS A 37 -11.27 15.58 -6.86
C LYS A 37 -11.90 16.39 -5.73
N ASP A 38 -12.87 17.23 -6.09
CA ASP A 38 -13.67 17.97 -5.12
C ASP A 38 -14.39 17.02 -4.15
N ALA A 39 -14.44 17.37 -2.86
CA ALA A 39 -15.01 16.54 -1.82
C ALA A 39 -16.48 16.18 -2.09
N GLY A 40 -17.28 17.13 -2.61
CA GLY A 40 -18.67 16.87 -2.96
C GLY A 40 -18.80 15.84 -4.07
N GLN A 41 -17.95 15.94 -5.11
CA GLN A 41 -17.91 14.95 -6.18
C GLN A 41 -17.53 13.56 -5.66
N VAL A 42 -16.52 13.46 -4.81
CA VAL A 42 -16.08 12.18 -4.22
C VAL A 42 -17.19 11.56 -3.38
N LEU A 43 -17.85 12.34 -2.52
CA LEU A 43 -18.93 11.87 -1.65
C LEU A 43 -20.15 11.41 -2.45
N THR A 44 -20.53 12.12 -3.52
CA THR A 44 -21.60 11.70 -4.43
C THR A 44 -21.23 10.40 -5.16
N GLN A 45 -20.08 10.34 -5.81
CA GLN A 45 -19.64 9.11 -6.51
C GLN A 45 -19.57 7.91 -5.55
N PHE A 46 -19.10 8.14 -4.32
CA PHE A 46 -19.00 7.07 -3.32
C PHE A 46 -20.38 6.58 -2.88
N HIS A 47 -21.33 7.49 -2.65
CA HIS A 47 -22.71 7.14 -2.33
C HIS A 47 -23.35 6.29 -3.44
N ASP A 48 -23.15 6.68 -4.70
CA ASP A 48 -23.70 5.98 -5.87
C ASP A 48 -23.07 4.60 -6.10
N GLY A 49 -21.81 4.41 -5.70
CA GLY A 49 -21.12 3.12 -5.75
C GLY A 49 -21.66 2.06 -4.78
N GLY A 50 -22.38 2.48 -3.73
CA GLY A 50 -23.11 1.61 -2.81
C GLY A 50 -22.26 0.50 -2.15
N SER A 51 -22.91 -0.61 -1.79
CA SER A 51 -22.27 -1.70 -1.04
C SER A 51 -21.13 -2.38 -1.81
N SER A 52 -21.20 -2.44 -3.14
CA SER A 52 -20.14 -3.06 -3.96
C SER A 52 -18.81 -2.31 -3.81
N LEU A 53 -18.85 -0.97 -3.83
CA LEU A 53 -17.68 -0.14 -3.59
C LEU A 53 -17.11 -0.34 -2.18
N ILE A 54 -17.97 -0.38 -1.16
CA ILE A 54 -17.57 -0.64 0.23
C ILE A 54 -16.87 -2.00 0.38
N PHE A 55 -17.42 -3.06 -0.21
CA PHE A 55 -16.81 -4.39 -0.17
C PHE A 55 -15.47 -4.44 -0.92
N THR A 56 -15.32 -3.66 -1.99
CA THR A 56 -14.06 -3.58 -2.74
C THR A 56 -12.97 -2.91 -1.89
N TRP A 57 -13.28 -1.81 -1.20
CA TRP A 57 -12.36 -1.19 -0.25
C TRP A 57 -12.01 -2.08 0.93
N TRP A 58 -12.99 -2.82 1.45
CA TRP A 58 -12.76 -3.79 2.52
C TRP A 58 -11.85 -4.94 2.06
N ALA A 59 -12.09 -5.47 0.87
CA ALA A 59 -11.21 -6.47 0.26
C ALA A 59 -9.80 -5.91 0.07
N PHE A 60 -9.66 -4.67 -0.40
CA PHE A 60 -8.35 -4.01 -0.52
C PHE A 60 -7.60 -3.96 0.81
N ALA A 61 -8.28 -3.60 1.89
CA ALA A 61 -7.67 -3.54 3.22
C ALA A 61 -7.24 -4.93 3.73
N ILE A 62 -8.07 -5.95 3.59
CA ILE A 62 -7.86 -7.26 4.23
C ILE A 62 -6.97 -8.19 3.40
N LEU A 63 -7.03 -8.12 2.08
CA LEU A 63 -6.25 -9.00 1.20
C LEU A 63 -4.73 -8.68 1.23
N GLY A 64 -4.32 -7.56 1.83
CA GLY A 64 -2.92 -7.26 2.12
C GLY A 64 -2.34 -7.97 3.35
N LEU A 65 -3.17 -8.57 4.22
CA LEU A 65 -2.71 -9.25 5.46
C LEU A 65 -1.64 -10.34 5.25
N PRO A 66 -1.65 -11.15 4.17
CA PRO A 66 -0.58 -12.10 3.90
C PRO A 66 0.81 -11.47 3.86
N LEU A 67 0.93 -10.21 3.41
CA LEU A 67 2.21 -9.49 3.38
C LEU A 67 2.77 -9.26 4.79
N LEU A 68 1.93 -8.90 5.76
CA LEU A 68 2.35 -8.72 7.16
C LEU A 68 2.94 -10.02 7.72
N ILE A 69 2.31 -11.15 7.42
CA ILE A 69 2.81 -12.48 7.84
C ILE A 69 4.15 -12.77 7.14
N ALA A 70 4.28 -12.45 5.85
CA ALA A 70 5.53 -12.61 5.12
C ALA A 70 6.67 -11.77 5.72
N TYR A 71 6.40 -10.53 6.11
CA TYR A 71 7.38 -9.62 6.71
C TYR A 71 7.90 -10.17 8.04
N ILE A 72 6.99 -10.66 8.89
CA ILE A 72 7.35 -11.30 10.17
C ILE A 72 8.20 -12.56 9.92
N GLN A 73 7.83 -13.38 8.95
CA GLN A 73 8.58 -14.59 8.61
C GLN A 73 9.98 -14.27 8.08
N LEU A 74 10.12 -13.26 7.21
CA LEU A 74 11.42 -12.77 6.74
C LEU A 74 12.30 -12.26 7.88
N GLY A 75 11.73 -11.47 8.79
CA GLY A 75 12.42 -10.97 9.98
C GLY A 75 12.97 -12.09 10.86
N LYS A 76 12.14 -13.11 11.13
CA LYS A 76 12.55 -14.29 11.90
C LYS A 76 13.63 -15.11 11.20
N LEU A 77 13.48 -15.29 9.88
CA LEU A 77 14.39 -16.09 9.07
C LEU A 77 15.78 -15.47 8.98
N TRP A 78 15.86 -14.14 8.88
CA TRP A 78 17.10 -13.40 8.73
C TRP A 78 17.48 -12.60 9.99
N LYS A 79 17.12 -13.12 11.17
CA LYS A 79 17.34 -12.47 12.47
C LYS A 79 18.81 -12.09 12.77
N ASN A 80 19.77 -12.75 12.14
CA ASN A 80 21.20 -12.49 12.32
C ASN A 80 21.70 -11.28 11.48
N ILE A 81 20.87 -10.74 10.60
CA ILE A 81 21.19 -9.52 9.84
C ILE A 81 20.75 -8.31 10.68
N ALA A 82 21.71 -7.46 11.05
CA ALA A 82 21.51 -6.36 12.02
C ALA A 82 20.31 -5.45 11.75
N PHE A 83 20.01 -5.13 10.48
CA PHE A 83 18.92 -4.21 10.12
C PHE A 83 17.56 -4.92 9.89
N MET A 84 17.48 -6.25 9.99
CA MET A 84 16.23 -6.97 9.70
C MET A 84 15.14 -6.78 10.76
N SER A 85 15.52 -6.47 12.01
CA SER A 85 14.56 -6.04 13.03
C SER A 85 13.85 -4.75 12.60
N TRP A 86 14.63 -3.74 12.21
CA TRP A 86 14.11 -2.47 11.66
C TRP A 86 13.26 -2.67 10.41
N ALA A 87 13.73 -3.48 9.46
CA ALA A 87 12.95 -3.81 8.27
C ALA A 87 11.58 -4.35 8.67
N THR A 88 11.55 -5.38 9.52
CA THR A 88 10.29 -6.01 9.97
C THR A 88 9.35 -5.01 10.64
N THR A 89 9.87 -4.17 11.54
CA THR A 89 9.07 -3.13 12.22
C THR A 89 8.48 -2.14 11.23
N LEU A 90 9.28 -1.62 10.29
CA LEU A 90 8.82 -0.68 9.27
C LEU A 90 7.75 -1.32 8.37
N GLY A 91 7.95 -2.56 7.92
CA GLY A 91 6.97 -3.28 7.11
C GLY A 91 5.64 -3.49 7.83
N ILE A 92 5.67 -3.80 9.13
CA ILE A 92 4.45 -3.95 9.94
C ILE A 92 3.74 -2.60 10.09
N ILE A 93 4.44 -1.55 10.50
CA ILE A 93 3.83 -0.22 10.67
C ILE A 93 3.25 0.26 9.34
N SER A 94 3.98 0.06 8.24
CA SER A 94 3.52 0.38 6.88
C SER A 94 2.19 -0.29 6.56
N GLY A 95 2.10 -1.62 6.73
CA GLY A 95 0.88 -2.35 6.40
C GLY A 95 -0.28 -1.97 7.32
N ILE A 96 -0.05 -1.76 8.61
CA ILE A 96 -1.10 -1.30 9.54
C ILE A 96 -1.59 0.10 9.18
N ALA A 97 -0.69 1.04 8.87
CA ALA A 97 -1.06 2.40 8.47
C ALA A 97 -1.90 2.40 7.18
N GLN A 98 -1.52 1.59 6.19
CA GLN A 98 -2.29 1.42 4.95
C GLN A 98 -3.65 0.77 5.20
N ILE A 99 -3.73 -0.28 6.03
CA ILE A 99 -5.00 -0.92 6.38
C ILE A 99 -5.94 0.09 7.04
N ILE A 100 -5.46 0.86 8.02
CA ILE A 100 -6.25 1.91 8.68
C ILE A 100 -6.70 2.96 7.65
N GLY A 101 -5.79 3.39 6.79
CA GLY A 101 -6.09 4.30 5.69
C GLY A 101 -7.21 3.77 4.79
N LEU A 102 -7.17 2.50 4.40
CA LEU A 102 -8.17 1.87 3.54
C LEU A 102 -9.50 1.65 4.25
N LEU A 103 -9.49 1.23 5.52
CA LEU A 103 -10.71 0.98 6.31
C LEU A 103 -11.53 2.25 6.57
N ARG A 104 -10.94 3.45 6.42
CA ARG A 104 -11.72 4.70 6.45
C ARG A 104 -12.77 4.74 5.35
N TRP A 105 -12.49 4.17 4.18
CA TRP A 105 -13.43 4.07 3.06
C TRP A 105 -14.56 3.07 3.35
N VAL A 106 -14.38 2.18 4.33
CA VAL A 106 -15.38 1.15 4.70
C VAL A 106 -16.28 1.63 5.82
N PHE A 107 -15.74 2.36 6.80
CA PHE A 107 -16.46 2.67 8.04
C PHE A 107 -16.72 4.16 8.28
N VAL A 108 -15.99 5.05 7.63
CA VAL A 108 -16.12 6.50 7.83
C VAL A 108 -16.76 7.18 6.62
N VAL A 109 -16.19 6.98 5.43
CA VAL A 109 -16.67 7.63 4.20
C VAL A 109 -18.14 7.31 3.88
N PRO A 110 -18.68 6.08 4.07
CA PRO A 110 -20.10 5.84 3.79
C PRO A 110 -21.05 6.69 4.65
N VAL A 111 -20.70 6.93 5.92
CA VAL A 111 -21.49 7.77 6.83
C VAL A 111 -21.49 9.23 6.36
N LEU A 112 -20.32 9.72 5.96
CA LEU A 112 -20.18 11.07 5.39
C LEU A 112 -20.93 11.18 4.05
N ALA A 113 -20.78 10.21 3.15
CA ALA A 113 -21.43 10.22 1.84
C ALA A 113 -22.96 10.25 1.97
N HIS A 114 -23.53 9.45 2.86
CA HIS A 114 -24.96 9.49 3.16
C HIS A 114 -25.39 10.86 3.71
N ALA A 115 -24.70 11.38 4.74
CA ALA A 115 -25.02 12.69 5.31
C ALA A 115 -24.93 13.83 4.29
N PHE A 116 -23.97 13.76 3.36
CA PHE A 116 -23.82 14.72 2.27
C PHE A 116 -24.98 14.68 1.27
N VAL A 117 -25.50 13.49 0.95
CA VAL A 117 -26.59 13.35 -0.02
C VAL A 117 -27.96 13.67 0.60
N SER A 118 -28.21 13.21 1.83
CA SER A 118 -29.51 13.36 2.51
C SER A 118 -29.67 14.65 3.33
N GLY A 119 -28.56 15.32 3.63
CA GLY A 119 -28.52 16.49 4.52
C GLY A 119 -28.93 17.80 3.84
N ASP A 120 -29.29 18.78 4.67
CA ASP A 120 -29.49 20.16 4.24
C ASP A 120 -28.16 20.85 3.88
N GLU A 121 -28.22 22.12 3.48
CA GLU A 121 -27.03 22.87 3.05
C GLU A 121 -25.97 22.98 4.16
N ALA A 122 -26.41 23.17 5.40
CA ALA A 122 -25.52 23.25 6.56
C ALA A 122 -24.79 21.92 6.80
N THR A 123 -25.53 20.80 6.75
CA THR A 123 -24.97 19.45 6.87
C THR A 123 -23.98 19.18 5.76
N ARG A 124 -24.31 19.50 4.51
CA ARG A 124 -23.42 19.32 3.35
C ARG A 124 -22.07 20.02 3.52
N LYS A 125 -22.09 21.28 3.93
CA LYS A 125 -20.87 22.07 4.19
C LYS A 125 -20.04 21.46 5.32
N ALA A 126 -20.68 21.04 6.41
CA ALA A 126 -19.99 20.38 7.52
C ALA A 126 -19.36 19.04 7.11
N THR A 127 -20.05 18.25 6.29
CA THR A 127 -19.56 16.97 5.79
C THR A 127 -18.36 17.13 4.86
N ILE A 128 -18.34 18.16 4.00
CA ILE A 128 -17.17 18.47 3.15
C ILE A 128 -15.93 18.70 4.02
N VAL A 129 -16.04 19.54 5.05
CA VAL A 129 -14.92 19.84 5.95
C VAL A 129 -14.49 18.58 6.71
N ALA A 130 -15.44 17.81 7.24
CA ALA A 130 -15.16 16.56 7.92
C ALA A 130 -14.45 15.54 7.02
N PHE A 131 -14.88 15.42 5.76
CA PHE A 131 -14.24 14.57 4.77
C PHE A 131 -12.81 15.02 4.49
N GLN A 132 -12.57 16.32 4.29
CA GLN A 132 -11.22 16.86 4.07
C GLN A 132 -10.27 16.53 5.23
N VAL A 133 -10.71 16.68 6.48
CA VAL A 133 -9.91 16.33 7.66
C VAL A 133 -9.58 14.83 7.68
N VAL A 134 -10.59 13.97 7.49
CA VAL A 134 -10.39 12.51 7.48
C VAL A 134 -9.51 12.07 6.30
N HIS A 135 -9.67 12.70 5.14
CA HIS A 135 -8.91 12.40 3.94
C HIS A 135 -7.45 12.83 4.05
N GLN A 136 -7.17 13.99 4.62
CA GLN A 136 -5.80 14.45 4.85
C GLN A 136 -5.11 13.62 5.94
N LEU A 137 -5.79 13.33 7.04
CA LEU A 137 -5.21 12.57 8.16
C LEU A 137 -5.07 11.07 7.82
N GLY A 138 -6.18 10.43 7.45
CA GLY A 138 -6.22 8.99 7.19
C GLY A 138 -5.62 8.62 5.83
N GLY A 139 -5.80 9.49 4.83
CA GLY A 139 -5.28 9.31 3.47
C GLY A 139 -3.86 9.75 3.33
N VAL A 140 -3.68 11.05 3.22
CA VAL A 140 -2.39 11.63 2.85
C VAL A 140 -1.34 11.30 3.90
N LEU A 141 -1.61 11.55 5.19
CA LEU A 141 -0.62 11.32 6.25
C LEU A 141 -0.41 9.83 6.58
N LEU A 142 -1.46 9.10 6.96
CA LEU A 142 -1.31 7.72 7.44
C LEU A 142 -1.12 6.72 6.29
N GLY A 143 -2.06 6.68 5.35
CA GLY A 143 -2.07 5.68 4.28
C GLY A 143 -0.98 5.90 3.23
N GLU A 144 -0.91 7.10 2.66
CA GLU A 144 -0.02 7.41 1.54
C GLU A 144 1.38 7.78 2.06
N HIS A 145 1.53 8.69 3.02
CA HIS A 145 2.86 9.11 3.46
C HIS A 145 3.55 8.05 4.31
N ILE A 146 3.06 7.78 5.53
CA ILE A 146 3.70 6.82 6.45
C ILE A 146 3.67 5.40 5.86
N GLY A 147 2.52 5.00 5.32
CA GLY A 147 2.35 3.71 4.66
C GLY A 147 3.35 3.49 3.53
N GLN A 148 3.38 4.36 2.51
CA GLN A 148 4.27 4.15 1.36
C GLN A 148 5.74 4.33 1.73
N LEU A 149 6.09 5.35 2.54
CA LEU A 149 7.47 5.60 2.93
C LEU A 149 8.10 4.40 3.64
N PHE A 150 7.34 3.76 4.54
CA PHE A 150 7.83 2.58 5.24
C PHE A 150 7.81 1.32 4.36
N THR A 151 6.90 1.20 3.39
CA THR A 151 6.97 0.17 2.34
C THR A 151 8.24 0.33 1.50
N ILE A 152 8.59 1.56 1.12
CA ILE A 152 9.80 1.90 0.35
C ILE A 152 11.04 1.51 1.15
N ALA A 153 11.14 1.93 2.41
CA ALA A 153 12.25 1.61 3.29
C ALA A 153 12.37 0.09 3.53
N TRP A 154 11.25 -0.59 3.79
CA TRP A 154 11.21 -2.05 3.92
C TRP A 154 11.74 -2.74 2.64
N THR A 155 11.30 -2.30 1.46
CA THR A 155 11.69 -2.89 0.17
C THR A 155 13.19 -2.73 -0.07
N VAL A 156 13.77 -1.57 0.26
CA VAL A 156 15.22 -1.34 0.16
C VAL A 156 15.98 -2.27 1.11
N LEU A 157 15.57 -2.35 2.38
CA LEU A 157 16.24 -3.19 3.38
C LEU A 157 16.16 -4.68 3.01
N VAL A 158 15.02 -5.17 2.55
CA VAL A 158 14.88 -6.57 2.09
C VAL A 158 15.71 -6.81 0.83
N SER A 159 15.78 -5.86 -0.10
CA SER A 159 16.64 -5.95 -1.29
C SER A 159 18.13 -6.02 -0.91
N MET A 160 18.57 -5.25 0.08
CA MET A 160 19.93 -5.31 0.64
C MET A 160 20.22 -6.64 1.33
N ALA A 161 19.27 -7.19 2.09
CA ALA A 161 19.41 -8.50 2.70
C ALA A 161 19.56 -9.61 1.64
N LEU A 162 18.76 -9.54 0.56
CA LEU A 162 18.86 -10.46 -0.57
C LEU A 162 20.23 -10.39 -1.27
N LEU A 163 20.79 -9.19 -1.46
CA LEU A 163 22.15 -9.02 -2.00
C LEU A 163 23.20 -9.63 -1.09
N ARG A 164 23.10 -9.38 0.23
CA ARG A 164 24.06 -9.86 1.22
C ARG A 164 24.06 -11.39 1.32
N LEU A 165 22.89 -12.00 1.25
CA LEU A 165 22.74 -13.45 1.37
C LEU A 165 22.98 -14.19 0.05
N ASN A 166 23.02 -13.48 -1.08
CA ASN A 166 23.18 -14.04 -2.42
C ASN A 166 22.20 -15.20 -2.72
N LEU A 167 20.97 -15.11 -2.18
CA LEU A 167 19.95 -16.16 -2.30
C LEU A 167 19.27 -16.16 -3.66
N LEU A 168 19.11 -14.99 -4.27
CA LEU A 168 18.43 -14.77 -5.53
C LEU A 168 19.35 -14.02 -6.49
N PRO A 169 19.12 -14.10 -7.83
CA PRO A 169 19.84 -13.29 -8.80
C PRO A 169 19.86 -11.79 -8.43
N LYS A 170 21.03 -11.16 -8.50
CA LYS A 170 21.24 -9.76 -8.05
C LYS A 170 20.30 -8.74 -8.71
N TRP A 171 19.88 -8.99 -9.95
CA TRP A 171 18.95 -8.13 -10.67
C TRP A 171 17.61 -7.96 -9.92
N ILE A 172 17.16 -8.97 -9.16
CA ILE A 172 15.92 -8.89 -8.38
C ILE A 172 16.06 -7.84 -7.29
N SER A 173 17.19 -7.79 -6.60
CA SER A 173 17.44 -6.75 -5.59
C SER A 173 17.58 -5.37 -6.20
N TYR A 174 18.28 -5.22 -7.34
CA TYR A 174 18.37 -3.94 -8.02
C TYR A 174 17.01 -3.46 -8.54
N PHE A 175 16.16 -4.40 -8.98
CA PHE A 175 14.79 -4.09 -9.37
C PHE A 175 13.98 -3.53 -8.20
N GLY A 176 14.08 -4.13 -7.01
CA GLY A 176 13.41 -3.63 -5.80
C GLY A 176 13.89 -2.24 -5.40
N ILE A 177 15.21 -2.00 -5.44
CA ILE A 177 15.78 -0.67 -5.16
C ILE A 177 15.31 0.36 -6.18
N GLY A 178 15.32 0.03 -7.48
CA GLY A 178 14.83 0.92 -8.54
C GLY A 178 13.35 1.26 -8.40
N ALA A 179 12.51 0.27 -8.10
CA ALA A 179 11.10 0.46 -7.81
C ALA A 179 10.89 1.40 -6.62
N SER A 180 11.65 1.21 -5.53
CA SER A 180 11.64 2.09 -4.35
C SER A 180 12.02 3.54 -4.65
N VAL A 181 13.02 3.77 -5.52
CA VAL A 181 13.42 5.13 -5.91
C VAL A 181 12.31 5.83 -6.68
N ILE A 182 11.68 5.14 -7.64
CA ILE A 182 10.54 5.69 -8.38
C ILE A 182 9.38 5.97 -7.41
N TYR A 183 9.06 5.02 -6.53
CA TYR A 183 7.96 5.14 -5.60
C TYR A 183 8.17 6.27 -4.59
N LEU A 184 9.42 6.60 -4.23
CA LEU A 184 9.73 7.74 -3.35
C LEU A 184 9.30 9.08 -3.96
N PHE A 185 9.32 9.22 -5.29
CA PHE A 185 8.83 10.44 -5.94
C PHE A 185 7.32 10.65 -5.79
N ALA A 186 6.55 9.60 -5.44
CA ALA A 186 5.12 9.74 -5.12
C ALA A 186 4.87 10.65 -3.90
N GLN A 187 5.86 10.79 -3.02
CA GLN A 187 5.75 11.67 -1.85
C GLN A 187 5.62 13.15 -2.25
N ALA A 188 6.08 13.52 -3.45
CA ALA A 188 5.93 14.87 -3.97
C ALA A 188 4.45 15.26 -4.17
N GLU A 189 3.62 14.32 -4.60
CA GLU A 189 2.17 14.53 -4.76
C GLU A 189 1.50 14.84 -3.41
N LEU A 190 1.98 14.22 -2.34
CA LEU A 190 1.47 14.46 -0.99
C LEU A 190 1.86 15.85 -0.49
N PHE A 191 3.08 16.32 -0.78
CA PHE A 191 3.49 17.69 -0.49
C PHE A 191 2.69 18.71 -1.31
N ALA A 192 2.33 18.40 -2.55
CA ALA A 192 1.50 19.26 -3.39
C ALA A 192 0.09 19.50 -2.81
N THR A 193 -0.41 18.62 -1.92
CA THR A 193 -1.68 18.85 -1.22
C THR A 193 -1.64 20.01 -0.22
N VAL A 194 -0.44 20.43 0.22
CA VAL A 194 -0.25 21.47 1.25
C VAL A 194 0.67 22.61 0.81
N ILE A 195 1.48 22.42 -0.24
CA ILE A 195 2.38 23.41 -0.82
C ILE A 195 1.94 23.68 -2.26
N PRO A 196 1.36 24.86 -2.55
CA PRO A 196 0.99 25.22 -3.91
C PRO A 196 2.17 25.15 -4.89
N ALA A 197 1.93 24.62 -6.09
CA ALA A 197 2.91 24.48 -7.17
C ALA A 197 4.16 23.64 -6.82
N PHE A 198 4.07 22.74 -5.82
CA PHE A 198 5.13 21.76 -5.57
C PHE A 198 5.36 20.88 -6.82
N PRO A 199 6.60 20.64 -7.24
CA PRO A 199 6.88 19.84 -8.44
C PRO A 199 6.46 18.39 -8.22
N VAL A 200 5.62 17.87 -9.11
CA VAL A 200 5.09 16.51 -9.03
C VAL A 200 5.49 15.69 -10.26
N TRP A 201 5.65 14.40 -10.05
CA TRP A 201 5.68 13.41 -11.11
C TRP A 201 4.46 12.50 -10.92
N ASP A 202 3.36 12.83 -11.61
CA ASP A 202 2.05 12.21 -11.38
C ASP A 202 2.05 10.68 -11.51
N LEU A 203 2.88 10.15 -12.42
CA LEU A 203 2.97 8.70 -12.64
C LEU A 203 3.87 7.97 -11.62
N ALA A 204 4.62 8.68 -10.76
CA ALA A 204 5.57 8.07 -9.84
C ALA A 204 4.90 7.09 -8.87
N GLY A 205 3.74 7.46 -8.32
CA GLY A 205 2.95 6.60 -7.42
C GLY A 205 2.48 5.33 -8.11
N PHE A 206 1.87 5.48 -9.29
CA PHE A 206 1.38 4.34 -10.07
C PHE A 206 2.51 3.40 -10.50
N ILE A 207 3.58 3.93 -11.10
CA ILE A 207 4.71 3.14 -11.59
C ILE A 207 5.42 2.49 -10.40
N GLY A 208 5.75 3.26 -9.37
CA GLY A 208 6.49 2.77 -8.20
C GLY A 208 5.77 1.64 -7.47
N SER A 209 4.47 1.82 -7.17
CA SER A 209 3.65 0.80 -6.51
C SER A 209 3.45 -0.45 -7.38
N THR A 210 3.24 -0.29 -8.68
CA THR A 210 3.10 -1.41 -9.62
C THR A 210 4.39 -2.22 -9.73
N LEU A 211 5.54 -1.55 -9.89
CA LEU A 211 6.84 -2.22 -9.92
C LEU A 211 7.14 -2.93 -8.60
N TRP A 212 6.75 -2.34 -7.46
CA TRP A 212 6.84 -2.99 -6.16
C TRP A 212 6.01 -4.28 -6.08
N LEU A 213 4.76 -4.28 -6.56
CA LEU A 213 3.92 -5.48 -6.62
C LEU A 213 4.54 -6.58 -7.51
N VAL A 214 5.05 -6.19 -8.69
CA VAL A 214 5.76 -7.12 -9.58
C VAL A 214 7.01 -7.68 -8.88
N TRP A 215 7.76 -6.84 -8.17
CA TRP A 215 8.93 -7.26 -7.41
C TRP A 215 8.57 -8.27 -6.30
N LEU A 216 7.49 -8.04 -5.54
CA LEU A 216 7.00 -9.00 -4.54
C LEU A 216 6.69 -10.37 -5.16
N ILE A 217 6.06 -10.41 -6.33
CA ILE A 217 5.76 -11.64 -7.07
C ILE A 217 7.05 -12.33 -7.51
N VAL A 218 7.99 -11.60 -8.08
CA VAL A 218 9.30 -12.12 -8.54
C VAL A 218 10.10 -12.70 -7.37
N VAL A 219 10.18 -11.98 -6.25
CA VAL A 219 10.80 -12.49 -5.01
C VAL A 219 10.06 -13.72 -4.52
N GLY A 220 8.73 -13.69 -4.50
CA GLY A 220 7.91 -14.81 -4.07
C GLY A 220 8.16 -16.08 -4.87
N VAL A 221 8.21 -15.98 -6.21
CA VAL A 221 8.56 -17.08 -7.12
C VAL A 221 9.99 -17.56 -6.86
N GLY A 222 10.93 -16.65 -6.62
CA GLY A 222 12.29 -16.98 -6.23
C GLY A 222 12.33 -17.85 -4.97
N PHE A 223 11.61 -17.44 -3.92
CA PHE A 223 11.50 -18.17 -2.66
C PHE A 223 10.87 -19.56 -2.80
N LEU A 224 9.87 -19.72 -3.68
CA LEU A 224 9.27 -21.02 -3.98
C LEU A 224 10.28 -22.00 -4.61
N LYS A 225 11.29 -21.48 -5.34
CA LYS A 225 12.33 -22.27 -6.03
C LYS A 225 13.56 -22.56 -5.15
N LEU A 226 13.72 -21.88 -4.01
CA LEU A 226 14.86 -22.12 -3.12
C LEU A 226 14.83 -23.53 -2.52
N LYS A 227 15.94 -24.26 -2.68
CA LYS A 227 16.19 -25.53 -1.98
C LYS A 227 16.83 -25.25 -0.62
N PRO A 228 16.60 -26.08 0.41
CA PRO A 228 17.28 -25.91 1.68
C PRO A 228 18.80 -25.97 1.50
N THR A 229 19.53 -25.04 2.11
CA THR A 229 20.95 -25.25 2.41
C THR A 229 21.03 -26.47 3.33
N PRO A 230 21.87 -27.48 3.05
CA PRO A 230 22.15 -28.51 4.04
C PRO A 230 22.63 -27.82 5.32
N ALA A 231 22.06 -28.20 6.45
CA ALA A 231 22.53 -27.74 7.74
C ALA A 231 23.97 -28.23 7.89
N ASN A 232 24.92 -27.31 8.00
CA ASN A 232 26.23 -27.59 8.56
C ASN A 232 26.09 -27.72 10.08
#